data_AF-A0A9X1DAW2-F1
#
_entry.id   AF-A0A9X1DAW2-F1
#
_cell.length_a   1.000
_cell.length_b   1.000
_cell.length_c   1.000
_cell.angle_alpha   90.00
_cell.angle_beta   90.00
_cell.angle_gamma   90.00
#
_symmetry.space_group_name_H-M   'P 1'
#
loop_
_entity.id
_entity.type
_entity.pdbx_description
1 polymer ?
#
loop_
_entity_poly.entity_id
_entity_poly.type
_entity_poly.pdbx_seq_one_letter_code
_entity_poly.pdbx_strand_id
1 'polypeptide(L)'
;MGRGLARRGAGVDKGTIVATALAVLDEQGLMACTTEMVAAQIGVDPAELAALFADRQAMLRAMAEEMTATTTAPALATGWRELLSQRAKAGREAMLSRRDGSLLFAQMPAMLPIGGTEQAVIPALCGAGFALADARAAMLLVDRFTIGAALAEQNGVGAQDGFKAQLEVVLAGIVASQPIGLTARRDDRQSRFQSSLWVFLRDARESANISFARTAHVNELDRRILLLLQAQGPKTLATISMACGVDKAQVSRAIKRMGEVSLLSRGGIRAPIRLSAAGRQLAERLLRQAELRNRELTFGISDEQIVTLFSVLDTLLARAITLFEQERKFVALNQGPEQVDFKDMVEEGLPDENGVAVDRSRVLPPFITLCSYMLRGGALAHKRRTGLSNFETWVHTEVCRNPPISWPQLVLALYRDQSQAGRTVNHLIDIGLVARTGKPGRRHGFFAPTEEGRRINDIIEETAQRRSEFLFQGLPADQLDSFMTAFETLAHNAEVQVARERAIQEMDRN
;
A
#
# COMPACT_ATOMS: atom_id res chain seq x y z
N MET A 1 -53.83 19.99 -38.04
CA MET A 1 -54.53 19.77 -36.75
C MET A 1 -54.38 18.30 -36.42
N GLY A 2 -53.70 17.82 -35.39
CA GLY A 2 -53.36 18.35 -34.08
C GLY A 2 -53.86 17.37 -33.02
N ARG A 3 -52.96 16.92 -32.13
CA ARG A 3 -53.06 16.01 -30.95
C ARG A 3 -52.41 14.64 -31.22
N GLY A 4 -51.27 14.27 -30.62
CA GLY A 4 -50.61 14.75 -29.41
C GLY A 4 -50.69 13.66 -28.34
N LEU A 5 -49.73 12.74 -28.34
CA LEU A 5 -49.30 12.00 -27.15
C LEU A 5 -47.79 11.91 -27.19
N ALA A 6 -47.15 12.94 -26.63
CA ALA A 6 -45.76 12.89 -26.24
C ALA A 6 -45.59 11.76 -25.21
N ARG A 7 -44.93 10.66 -25.59
CA ARG A 7 -44.18 9.89 -24.61
C ARG A 7 -42.93 10.69 -24.29
N ARG A 8 -43.06 11.65 -23.38
CA ARG A 8 -41.92 12.06 -22.55
C ARG A 8 -41.58 10.82 -21.72
N GLY A 9 -40.54 10.09 -22.13
CA GLY A 9 -40.05 8.96 -21.36
C GLY A 9 -39.72 9.43 -19.95
N ALA A 10 -40.26 8.74 -18.94
CA ALA A 10 -39.66 8.80 -17.62
C ALA A 10 -38.21 8.35 -17.79
N GLY A 11 -37.25 9.24 -17.51
CA GLY A 11 -35.85 8.88 -17.58
C GLY A 11 -35.59 7.66 -16.70
N VAL A 12 -34.74 6.75 -17.16
CA VAL A 12 -34.35 5.57 -16.38
C VAL A 12 -33.67 6.06 -15.10
N ASP A 13 -34.09 5.54 -13.95
CA ASP A 13 -33.48 5.88 -12.66
C ASP A 13 -32.36 4.90 -12.27
N LYS A 14 -31.57 5.28 -11.26
CA LYS A 14 -30.46 4.45 -10.76
C LYS A 14 -30.92 3.08 -10.29
N GLY A 15 -32.11 2.99 -9.66
CA GLY A 15 -32.64 1.74 -9.15
C GLY A 15 -32.93 0.73 -10.27
N THR A 16 -33.53 1.19 -11.36
CA THR A 16 -33.82 0.38 -12.55
C THR A 16 -32.53 -0.14 -13.21
N ILE A 17 -31.49 0.71 -13.29
CA ILE A 17 -30.19 0.32 -13.83
C ILE A 17 -29.55 -0.75 -12.95
N VAL A 18 -29.50 -0.54 -11.63
CA VAL A 18 -28.89 -1.49 -10.70
C VAL A 18 -29.63 -2.82 -10.70
N ALA A 19 -30.97 -2.82 -10.69
CA ALA A 19 -31.77 -4.03 -10.78
C ALA A 19 -31.50 -4.80 -12.07
N THR A 20 -31.38 -4.10 -13.21
CA THR A 20 -31.07 -4.72 -14.50
C THR A 20 -29.63 -5.25 -14.53
N ALA A 21 -28.67 -4.51 -13.98
CA ALA A 21 -27.28 -4.95 -13.90
C ALA A 21 -27.11 -6.20 -13.01
N LEU A 22 -27.90 -6.32 -11.93
CA LEU A 22 -27.99 -7.53 -11.12
C LEU A 22 -28.64 -8.70 -11.87
N ALA A 23 -29.64 -8.45 -12.72
CA ALA A 23 -30.19 -9.49 -13.60
C ALA A 23 -29.16 -9.98 -14.63
N VAL A 24 -28.39 -9.07 -15.24
CA VAL A 24 -27.26 -9.41 -16.13
C VAL A 24 -26.21 -10.22 -15.39
N LEU A 25 -25.92 -9.88 -14.14
CA LEU A 25 -24.99 -10.62 -13.27
C LEU A 25 -25.44 -12.08 -13.11
N ASP A 26 -26.72 -12.30 -12.80
CA ASP A 26 -27.29 -13.64 -12.61
C ASP A 26 -27.26 -14.47 -13.90
N GLU A 27 -27.63 -13.87 -15.03
CA GLU A 27 -27.76 -14.58 -16.32
C GLU A 27 -26.40 -14.83 -17.00
N GLN A 28 -25.49 -13.86 -16.96
CA GLN A 28 -24.30 -13.83 -17.82
C GLN A 28 -22.98 -13.73 -17.05
N GLY A 29 -23.04 -13.43 -15.75
CA GLY A 29 -21.86 -13.27 -14.89
C GLY A 29 -21.27 -11.86 -14.94
N LEU A 30 -20.35 -11.59 -14.02
CA LEU A 30 -19.88 -10.24 -13.69
C LEU A 30 -19.18 -9.53 -14.85
N MET A 31 -18.56 -10.28 -15.76
CA MET A 31 -17.88 -9.71 -16.92
C MET A 31 -18.84 -9.14 -17.96
N ALA A 32 -20.09 -9.61 -17.99
CA ALA A 32 -21.13 -9.07 -18.85
C ALA A 32 -21.76 -7.78 -18.31
N CYS A 33 -21.60 -7.47 -17.01
CA CYS A 33 -22.08 -6.23 -16.38
C CYS A 33 -21.27 -5.02 -16.86
N THR A 34 -21.52 -4.61 -18.11
CA THR A 34 -20.95 -3.43 -18.76
C THR A 34 -22.05 -2.39 -18.95
N THR A 35 -21.67 -1.11 -19.02
CA THR A 35 -22.61 -0.01 -19.26
C THR A 35 -23.38 -0.22 -20.58
N GLU A 36 -22.71 -0.74 -21.60
CA GLU A 36 -23.31 -0.99 -22.91
C GLU A 36 -24.31 -2.14 -22.87
N MET A 37 -23.98 -3.24 -22.18
CA MET A 37 -24.89 -4.38 -22.03
C MET A 37 -26.14 -4.00 -21.23
N VAL A 38 -25.97 -3.27 -20.12
CA VAL A 38 -27.10 -2.86 -19.29
C VAL A 38 -27.98 -1.85 -20.03
N ALA A 39 -27.40 -0.89 -20.75
CA ALA A 39 -28.14 0.03 -21.61
C ALA A 39 -28.95 -0.72 -22.68
N ALA A 40 -28.33 -1.69 -23.35
CA ALA A 40 -28.97 -2.51 -24.36
C ALA A 40 -30.14 -3.34 -23.78
N GLN A 41 -29.96 -3.91 -22.58
CA GLN A 41 -30.99 -4.70 -21.89
C GLN A 41 -32.19 -3.84 -21.47
N ILE A 42 -31.96 -2.59 -21.08
CA ILE A 42 -33.02 -1.63 -20.72
C ILE A 42 -33.68 -1.03 -21.97
N GLY A 43 -32.96 -0.97 -23.09
CA GLY A 43 -33.41 -0.35 -24.34
C GLY A 43 -33.21 1.16 -24.38
N VAL A 44 -32.18 1.68 -23.70
CA VAL A 44 -31.79 3.11 -23.71
C VAL A 44 -30.41 3.33 -24.33
N ASP A 45 -30.12 4.58 -24.68
CA ASP A 45 -28.80 4.97 -25.16
C ASP A 45 -27.76 4.85 -24.02
N PRO A 46 -26.56 4.26 -24.24
CA PRO A 46 -25.47 4.26 -23.27
C PRO A 46 -25.13 5.64 -22.68
N ALA A 47 -25.37 6.73 -23.41
CA ALA A 47 -25.20 8.09 -22.92
C ALA A 47 -26.14 8.43 -21.74
N GLU A 48 -27.34 7.83 -21.67
CA GLU A 48 -28.26 7.99 -20.54
C GLU A 48 -27.74 7.30 -19.27
N LEU A 49 -27.06 6.16 -19.42
CA LEU A 49 -26.37 5.50 -18.30
C LEU A 49 -25.14 6.29 -17.85
N ALA A 50 -24.36 6.84 -18.78
CA ALA A 50 -23.18 7.65 -18.49
C ALA A 50 -23.51 8.92 -17.69
N ALA A 51 -24.74 9.45 -17.83
CA ALA A 51 -25.21 10.58 -17.04
C ALA A 51 -25.46 10.23 -15.56
N LEU A 52 -25.71 8.95 -15.24
CA LEU A 52 -26.03 8.48 -13.88
C LEU A 52 -24.88 7.75 -13.20
N PHE A 53 -24.02 7.08 -13.99
CA PHE A 53 -22.82 6.39 -13.56
C PHE A 53 -21.64 6.81 -14.43
N ALA A 54 -20.62 7.42 -13.80
CA ALA A 54 -19.45 7.93 -14.52
C ALA A 54 -18.65 6.82 -15.23
N ASP A 55 -18.65 5.61 -14.67
CA ASP A 55 -17.98 4.45 -15.24
C ASP A 55 -18.62 3.14 -14.75
N ARG A 56 -18.15 2.01 -15.31
CA ARG A 56 -18.55 0.66 -14.90
C ARG A 56 -18.31 0.41 -13.40
N GLN A 57 -17.26 0.99 -12.82
CA GLN A 57 -16.93 0.74 -11.41
C GLN A 57 -17.95 1.40 -10.47
N ALA A 58 -18.44 2.60 -10.81
CA ALA A 58 -19.52 3.26 -10.10
C ALA A 58 -20.81 2.43 -10.13
N MET A 59 -21.13 1.80 -11.28
CA MET A 59 -22.28 0.90 -11.40
C MET A 59 -22.10 -0.37 -10.54
N LEU A 60 -20.91 -1.01 -10.59
CA LEU A 60 -20.62 -2.18 -9.77
C LEU A 60 -20.70 -1.87 -8.26
N ARG A 61 -20.24 -0.70 -7.83
CA ARG A 61 -20.38 -0.25 -6.45
C ARG A 61 -21.85 -0.13 -6.06
N ALA A 62 -22.69 0.47 -6.89
CA ALA A 62 -24.11 0.58 -6.61
C ALA A 62 -24.82 -0.78 -6.57
N MET A 63 -24.40 -1.75 -7.39
CA MET A 63 -24.87 -3.14 -7.29
C MET A 63 -24.49 -3.78 -5.95
N ALA A 64 -23.26 -3.55 -5.48
CA ALA A 64 -22.79 -4.05 -4.19
C ALA A 64 -23.53 -3.38 -3.01
N GLU A 65 -23.81 -2.08 -3.10
CA GLU A 65 -24.64 -1.34 -2.15
C GLU A 65 -26.06 -1.92 -2.07
N GLU A 66 -26.68 -2.21 -3.20
CA GLU A 66 -28.02 -2.81 -3.26
C GLU A 66 -28.04 -4.22 -2.67
N MET A 67 -27.06 -5.07 -3.00
CA MET A 67 -26.92 -6.39 -2.39
C MET A 67 -26.71 -6.29 -0.86
N THR A 68 -25.99 -5.29 -0.39
CA THR A 68 -25.79 -5.03 1.04
C THR A 68 -27.10 -4.59 1.70
N ALA A 69 -27.83 -3.65 1.09
CA ALA A 69 -29.08 -3.12 1.61
C ALA A 69 -30.20 -4.17 1.70
N THR A 70 -30.20 -5.14 0.78
CA THR A 70 -31.17 -6.24 0.75
C THR A 70 -30.80 -7.43 1.65
N THR A 71 -29.59 -7.42 2.22
CA THR A 71 -29.15 -8.45 3.17
C THR A 71 -29.72 -8.17 4.56
N THR A 72 -30.33 -9.18 5.19
CA THR A 72 -30.82 -9.05 6.57
C THR A 72 -29.66 -8.88 7.54
N ALA A 73 -29.72 -7.85 8.39
CA ALA A 73 -28.75 -7.66 9.47
C ALA A 73 -28.82 -8.81 10.47
N PRO A 74 -27.69 -9.47 10.82
CA PRO A 74 -27.69 -10.43 11.91
C PRO A 74 -27.99 -9.71 13.24
N ALA A 75 -28.71 -10.38 14.15
CA ALA A 75 -28.90 -9.87 15.50
C ALA A 75 -27.54 -9.72 16.21
N LEU A 76 -27.37 -8.68 17.03
CA LEU A 76 -26.12 -8.52 17.79
C LEU A 76 -26.00 -9.64 18.83
N ALA A 77 -25.11 -10.59 18.57
CA ALA A 77 -24.75 -11.61 19.54
C ALA A 77 -23.95 -11.00 20.71
N THR A 78 -24.10 -11.59 21.91
CA THR A 78 -23.40 -11.15 23.12
C THR A 78 -21.94 -11.58 23.18
N GLY A 79 -21.53 -12.56 22.37
CA GLY A 79 -20.16 -13.06 22.31
C GLY A 79 -19.46 -12.69 21.00
N TRP A 80 -18.21 -12.23 21.08
CA TRP A 80 -17.44 -11.79 19.90
C TRP A 80 -17.26 -12.89 18.84
N ARG A 81 -17.14 -14.17 19.25
CA ARG A 81 -17.06 -15.32 18.33
C ARG A 81 -18.34 -15.48 17.54
N GLU A 82 -19.47 -15.45 18.25
CA GLU A 82 -20.78 -15.60 17.64
C GLU A 82 -21.09 -14.42 16.72
N LEU A 83 -20.70 -13.20 17.13
CA LEU A 83 -20.82 -11.99 16.32
C LEU A 83 -20.06 -12.10 14.99
N LEU A 84 -18.77 -12.47 15.03
CA LEU A 84 -17.97 -12.66 13.82
C LEU A 84 -18.45 -13.85 12.98
N SER A 85 -18.93 -14.92 13.62
CA SER A 85 -19.53 -16.06 12.93
C SER A 85 -20.80 -15.69 12.16
N GLN A 86 -21.69 -14.92 12.78
CA GLN A 86 -22.92 -14.46 12.14
C GLN A 86 -22.62 -13.48 11.01
N ARG A 87 -21.63 -12.60 11.21
CA ARG A 87 -21.11 -11.70 10.18
C ARG A 87 -20.63 -12.48 8.93
N ALA A 88 -19.80 -13.49 9.14
CA ALA A 88 -19.28 -14.33 8.06
C ALA A 88 -20.40 -15.10 7.34
N LYS A 89 -21.37 -15.66 8.09
CA LYS A 89 -22.52 -16.39 7.51
C LYS A 89 -23.39 -15.47 6.66
N ALA A 90 -23.77 -14.29 7.17
CA ALA A 90 -24.59 -13.32 6.46
C ALA A 90 -23.91 -12.84 5.17
N GLY A 91 -22.63 -12.46 5.26
CA GLY A 91 -21.85 -12.05 4.09
C GLY A 91 -21.72 -13.17 3.05
N ARG A 92 -21.49 -14.40 3.50
CA ARG A 92 -21.45 -15.58 2.61
C ARG A 92 -22.79 -15.81 1.92
N GLU A 93 -23.89 -15.86 2.66
CA GLU A 93 -25.23 -16.06 2.11
C GLU A 93 -25.58 -15.00 1.07
N ALA A 94 -25.29 -13.73 1.37
CA ALA A 94 -25.50 -12.62 0.44
C ALA A 94 -24.66 -12.75 -0.84
N MET A 95 -23.37 -13.09 -0.73
CA MET A 95 -22.51 -13.32 -1.91
C MET A 95 -22.96 -14.52 -2.76
N LEU A 96 -23.47 -15.57 -2.11
CA LEU A 96 -23.96 -16.77 -2.79
C LEU A 96 -25.36 -16.62 -3.38
N SER A 97 -26.10 -15.58 -3.00
CA SER A 97 -27.46 -15.31 -3.52
C SER A 97 -27.48 -14.91 -5.00
N ARG A 98 -26.34 -14.46 -5.55
CA ARG A 98 -26.19 -14.01 -6.94
C ARG A 98 -24.98 -14.69 -7.57
N ARG A 99 -25.07 -14.98 -8.87
CA ARG A 99 -23.92 -15.49 -9.63
C ARG A 99 -22.77 -14.46 -9.58
N ASP A 100 -21.53 -14.94 -9.44
CA ASP A 100 -20.33 -14.08 -9.34
C ASP A 100 -20.38 -12.99 -8.25
N GLY A 101 -21.31 -13.09 -7.28
CA GLY A 101 -21.41 -12.14 -6.17
C GLY A 101 -20.10 -12.04 -5.38
N SER A 102 -19.43 -13.16 -5.15
CA SER A 102 -18.11 -13.17 -4.50
C SER A 102 -17.03 -12.40 -5.31
N LEU A 103 -17.07 -12.45 -6.65
CA LEU A 103 -16.16 -11.70 -7.52
C LEU A 103 -16.46 -10.19 -7.53
N LEU A 104 -17.73 -9.82 -7.35
CA LEU A 104 -18.13 -8.42 -7.18
C LEU A 104 -17.52 -7.86 -5.89
N PHE A 105 -17.68 -8.55 -4.76
CA PHE A 105 -17.14 -8.12 -3.47
C PHE A 105 -15.62 -8.30 -3.34
N ALA A 106 -14.99 -9.21 -4.10
CA ALA A 106 -13.53 -9.30 -4.18
C ALA A 106 -12.88 -8.04 -4.78
N GLN A 107 -13.60 -7.29 -5.61
CA GLN A 107 -13.14 -5.99 -6.13
C GLN A 107 -13.35 -4.85 -5.13
N MET A 108 -14.17 -5.07 -4.09
CA MET A 108 -14.52 -4.08 -3.07
C MET A 108 -14.52 -4.71 -1.67
N PRO A 109 -13.37 -5.22 -1.15
CA PRO A 109 -13.36 -6.01 0.07
C PRO A 109 -13.80 -5.26 1.33
N ALA A 110 -13.79 -3.92 1.29
CA ALA A 110 -14.28 -3.06 2.36
C ALA A 110 -15.82 -2.99 2.43
N MET A 111 -16.54 -3.58 1.47
CA MET A 111 -18.00 -3.53 1.38
C MET A 111 -18.62 -4.92 1.60
N LEU A 112 -18.19 -5.70 2.58
CA LEU A 112 -18.80 -7.03 2.80
C LEU A 112 -20.34 -6.89 2.94
N PRO A 113 -21.16 -7.66 2.19
CA PRO A 113 -22.60 -7.43 2.10
C PRO A 113 -23.31 -7.89 3.37
N ILE A 114 -23.45 -6.98 4.32
CA ILE A 114 -24.12 -7.20 5.59
C ILE A 114 -25.04 -6.02 5.82
N GLY A 115 -26.33 -6.28 6.02
CA GLY A 115 -27.28 -5.25 6.39
C GLY A 115 -27.04 -4.74 7.82
N GLY A 116 -27.44 -3.51 8.09
CA GLY A 116 -27.28 -2.88 9.41
C GLY A 116 -25.93 -2.17 9.58
N THR A 117 -25.83 -1.30 10.58
CA THR A 117 -24.69 -0.40 10.72
C THR A 117 -23.40 -1.14 11.04
N GLU A 118 -22.38 -1.00 10.18
CA GLU A 118 -20.97 -1.33 10.44
C GLU A 118 -20.46 -0.83 11.82
N GLN A 119 -21.15 0.18 12.38
CA GLN A 119 -20.82 0.86 13.62
C GLN A 119 -21.02 0.04 14.89
N ALA A 120 -21.60 -1.17 14.86
CA ALA A 120 -21.83 -1.97 16.06
C ALA A 120 -20.78 -3.07 16.34
N VAL A 121 -20.03 -3.54 15.32
CA VAL A 121 -19.11 -4.69 15.49
C VAL A 121 -17.85 -4.29 16.24
N ILE A 122 -17.20 -3.21 15.82
CA ILE A 122 -15.95 -2.75 16.45
C ILE A 122 -16.18 -2.41 17.93
N PRO A 123 -17.20 -1.63 18.34
CA PRO A 123 -17.48 -1.40 19.76
C PRO A 123 -17.79 -2.68 20.54
N ALA A 124 -18.49 -3.65 19.96
CA ALA A 124 -18.78 -4.93 20.62
C ALA A 124 -17.51 -5.77 20.82
N LEU A 125 -16.59 -5.80 19.84
CA LEU A 125 -15.28 -6.42 19.98
C LEU A 125 -14.44 -5.72 21.05
N CYS A 126 -14.43 -4.38 21.08
CA CYS A 126 -13.76 -3.63 22.14
C CYS A 126 -14.37 -3.94 23.52
N GLY A 127 -15.69 -4.01 23.64
CA GLY A 127 -16.39 -4.41 24.86
C GLY A 127 -16.07 -5.85 25.29
N ALA A 128 -15.68 -6.72 24.36
CA ALA A 128 -15.18 -8.07 24.62
C ALA A 128 -13.67 -8.13 24.94
N GLY A 129 -13.00 -6.97 25.07
CA GLY A 129 -11.60 -6.87 25.50
C GLY A 129 -10.57 -6.73 24.37
N PHE A 130 -10.98 -6.54 23.13
CA PHE A 130 -10.05 -6.28 22.02
C PHE A 130 -9.56 -4.82 22.05
N ALA A 131 -8.29 -4.59 21.73
CA ALA A 131 -7.83 -3.25 21.37
C ALA A 131 -8.46 -2.84 20.03
N LEU A 132 -8.66 -1.53 19.80
CA LEU A 132 -9.33 -1.02 18.59
C LEU A 132 -8.67 -1.52 17.29
N ALA A 133 -7.34 -1.56 17.25
CA ALA A 133 -6.59 -2.07 16.10
C ALA A 133 -6.83 -3.57 15.87
N ASP A 134 -6.83 -4.37 16.94
CA ASP A 134 -7.06 -5.81 16.88
C ASP A 134 -8.52 -6.14 16.53
N ALA A 135 -9.48 -5.34 17.00
CA ALA A 135 -10.89 -5.44 16.63
C ALA A 135 -11.09 -5.22 15.12
N ARG A 136 -10.45 -4.18 14.55
CA ARG A 136 -10.45 -3.93 13.10
C ARG A 136 -9.78 -5.05 12.32
N ALA A 137 -8.64 -5.53 12.80
CA ALA A 137 -7.89 -6.62 12.16
C ALA A 137 -8.69 -7.93 12.16
N ALA A 138 -9.31 -8.28 13.29
CA ALA A 138 -10.17 -9.46 13.42
C ALA A 138 -11.37 -9.42 12.47
N MET A 139 -12.04 -8.26 12.38
CA MET A 139 -13.15 -8.05 11.45
C MET A 139 -12.69 -8.20 9.99
N LEU A 140 -11.61 -7.52 9.59
CA LEU A 140 -11.07 -7.61 8.22
C LEU A 140 -10.60 -9.02 7.86
N LEU A 141 -10.03 -9.77 8.82
CA LEU A 141 -9.62 -11.15 8.61
C LEU A 141 -10.83 -12.04 8.29
N VAL A 142 -11.90 -11.92 9.07
CA VAL A 142 -13.15 -12.67 8.87
C VAL A 142 -13.80 -12.28 7.55
N ASP A 143 -13.82 -10.99 7.20
CA ASP A 143 -14.43 -10.53 5.94
C ASP A 143 -13.68 -11.07 4.72
N ARG A 144 -12.35 -11.00 4.72
CA ARG A 144 -11.51 -11.54 3.64
C ARG A 144 -11.61 -13.05 3.53
N PHE A 145 -11.61 -13.76 4.66
CA PHE A 145 -11.85 -15.20 4.68
C PHE A 145 -13.20 -15.54 4.04
N THR A 146 -14.25 -14.80 4.41
CA THR A 146 -15.61 -15.02 3.91
C THR A 146 -15.70 -14.81 2.40
N ILE A 147 -15.09 -13.74 1.87
CA ILE A 147 -15.01 -13.49 0.42
C ILE A 147 -14.28 -14.63 -0.29
N GLY A 148 -13.13 -15.05 0.24
CA GLY A 148 -12.34 -16.14 -0.34
C GLY A 148 -13.07 -17.48 -0.34
N ALA A 149 -13.76 -17.81 0.75
CA ALA A 149 -14.55 -19.02 0.86
C ALA A 149 -15.74 -19.02 -0.12
N ALA A 150 -16.51 -17.93 -0.17
CA ALA A 150 -17.62 -17.79 -1.12
C ALA A 150 -17.14 -17.88 -2.58
N LEU A 151 -15.97 -17.30 -2.87
CA LEU A 151 -15.35 -17.39 -4.20
C LEU A 151 -14.96 -18.83 -4.55
N ALA A 152 -14.35 -19.56 -3.63
CA ALA A 152 -13.99 -20.96 -3.85
C ALA A 152 -15.23 -21.82 -4.10
N GLU A 153 -16.29 -21.62 -3.31
CA GLU A 153 -17.56 -22.32 -3.44
C GLU A 153 -18.27 -22.06 -4.77
N GLN A 154 -18.35 -20.80 -5.22
CA GLN A 154 -18.96 -20.47 -6.52
C GLN A 154 -18.17 -21.03 -7.70
N ASN A 155 -16.87 -21.26 -7.54
CA ASN A 155 -16.01 -21.91 -8.53
C ASN A 155 -16.00 -23.45 -8.42
N GLY A 156 -16.81 -24.05 -7.54
CA GLY A 156 -16.87 -25.50 -7.34
C GLY A 156 -15.62 -26.09 -6.67
N VAL A 157 -14.81 -25.26 -6.00
CA VAL A 157 -13.59 -25.64 -5.31
C VAL A 157 -13.84 -25.64 -3.80
N GLY A 158 -13.96 -26.83 -3.19
CA GLY A 158 -14.13 -26.99 -1.74
C GLY A 158 -15.36 -27.81 -1.35
N ALA A 159 -15.36 -28.39 -0.14
CA ALA A 159 -16.52 -29.09 0.40
C ALA A 159 -17.57 -28.09 0.88
N GLN A 160 -18.84 -28.25 0.47
CA GLN A 160 -19.96 -27.39 0.90
C GLN A 160 -20.12 -27.31 2.43
N ASP A 161 -19.63 -28.31 3.16
CA ASP A 161 -19.69 -28.40 4.63
C ASP A 161 -18.44 -27.85 5.35
N GLY A 162 -17.40 -27.42 4.61
CA GLY A 162 -16.11 -27.02 5.17
C GLY A 162 -16.06 -25.61 5.74
N PHE A 163 -16.95 -24.71 5.31
CA PHE A 163 -16.92 -23.28 5.67
C PHE A 163 -16.94 -23.07 7.18
N LYS A 164 -17.86 -23.74 7.89
CA LYS A 164 -17.99 -23.60 9.35
C LYS A 164 -16.72 -24.08 10.07
N ALA A 165 -16.16 -25.21 9.66
CA ALA A 165 -14.94 -25.74 10.28
C ALA A 165 -13.74 -24.83 10.04
N GLN A 166 -13.58 -24.30 8.83
CA GLN A 166 -12.51 -23.35 8.49
C GLN A 166 -12.68 -22.01 9.21
N LEU A 167 -13.92 -21.53 9.32
CA LEU A 167 -14.24 -20.33 10.09
C LEU A 167 -13.90 -20.52 11.57
N GLU A 168 -14.22 -21.67 12.16
CA GLU A 168 -13.83 -21.97 13.55
C GLU A 168 -12.30 -22.01 13.73
N VAL A 169 -11.54 -22.50 12.74
CA VAL A 169 -10.07 -22.42 12.77
C VAL A 169 -9.59 -20.97 12.76
N VAL A 170 -10.16 -20.13 11.89
CA VAL A 170 -9.86 -18.68 11.83
C VAL A 170 -10.18 -18.01 13.18
N LEU A 171 -11.37 -18.25 13.73
CA LEU A 171 -11.80 -17.68 15.01
C LEU A 171 -10.97 -18.21 16.19
N ALA A 172 -10.56 -19.47 16.18
CA ALA A 172 -9.65 -20.02 17.17
C ALA A 172 -8.25 -19.37 17.11
N GLY A 173 -7.75 -19.07 15.90
CA GLY A 173 -6.51 -18.32 15.71
C GLY A 173 -6.54 -16.91 16.30
N ILE A 174 -7.71 -16.25 16.28
CA ILE A 174 -7.91 -14.94 16.93
C ILE A 174 -7.75 -15.06 18.46
N VAL A 175 -8.10 -16.20 19.06
CA VAL A 175 -7.87 -16.48 20.49
C VAL A 175 -6.42 -16.82 20.80
N ALA A 176 -5.74 -17.59 19.95
CA ALA A 176 -4.32 -17.88 20.14
C ALA A 176 -3.44 -16.62 20.01
N SER A 177 -3.97 -15.58 19.37
CA SER A 177 -3.36 -14.25 19.25
C SER A 177 -3.63 -13.35 20.47
N GLN A 178 -4.58 -13.71 21.34
CA GLN A 178 -4.67 -13.14 22.69
C GLN A 178 -3.45 -13.61 23.48
N PRO A 179 -2.85 -12.80 24.37
CA PRO A 179 -1.57 -13.14 24.99
C PRO A 179 -1.73 -14.31 25.97
N ILE A 180 -1.67 -15.54 25.48
CA ILE A 180 -1.23 -16.68 26.29
C ILE A 180 0.29 -16.60 26.21
N GLY A 181 0.88 -16.04 27.26
CA GLY A 181 2.32 -16.02 27.43
C GLY A 181 2.87 -17.43 27.28
N LEU A 182 3.80 -17.60 26.33
CA LEU A 182 4.98 -18.47 26.35
C LEU A 182 5.53 -18.61 24.93
N THR A 183 6.31 -17.61 24.54
CA THR A 183 7.51 -17.61 23.68
C THR A 183 7.96 -16.14 23.73
N ALA A 184 9.26 -15.84 23.73
CA ALA A 184 9.75 -14.46 23.74
C ALA A 184 9.05 -13.69 22.60
N ARG A 185 8.05 -12.86 22.95
CA ARG A 185 7.17 -12.19 22.00
C ARG A 185 8.07 -11.21 21.26
N ARG A 186 8.36 -11.54 20.00
CA ARG A 186 8.98 -10.62 19.05
C ARG A 186 8.20 -9.30 19.09
N ASP A 187 8.92 -8.19 19.00
CA ASP A 187 8.29 -6.88 19.04
C ASP A 187 7.56 -6.58 17.71
N ASP A 188 6.28 -6.94 17.64
CA ASP A 188 5.42 -6.79 16.45
C ASP A 188 5.34 -5.35 15.93
N ARG A 189 5.67 -4.35 16.76
CA ARG A 189 5.70 -2.93 16.38
C ARG A 189 6.58 -2.72 15.14
N GLN A 190 7.72 -3.41 15.05
CA GLN A 190 8.67 -3.25 13.94
C GLN A 190 8.08 -3.69 12.59
N SER A 191 7.46 -4.87 12.56
CA SER A 191 6.82 -5.43 11.36
C SER A 191 5.64 -4.56 10.89
N ARG A 192 4.84 -4.08 11.86
CA ARG A 192 3.74 -3.14 11.62
C ARG A 192 4.26 -1.84 11.01
N PHE A 193 5.33 -1.26 11.54
CA PHE A 193 5.94 -0.05 11.01
C PHE A 193 6.38 -0.21 9.55
N GLN A 194 7.13 -1.26 9.22
CA GLN A 194 7.62 -1.45 7.84
C GLN A 194 6.47 -1.60 6.83
N SER A 195 5.45 -2.37 7.18
CA SER A 195 4.28 -2.60 6.33
C SER A 195 3.47 -1.30 6.13
N SER A 196 3.30 -0.52 7.19
CA SER A 196 2.52 0.73 7.16
C SER A 196 3.30 1.92 6.59
N LEU A 197 4.64 1.92 6.66
CA LEU A 197 5.51 2.98 6.12
C LEU A 197 5.28 3.21 4.63
N TRP A 198 5.12 2.14 3.85
CA TRP A 198 4.88 2.26 2.42
C TRP A 198 3.53 2.91 2.12
N VAL A 199 2.48 2.52 2.85
CA VAL A 199 1.12 3.06 2.70
C VAL A 199 1.11 4.54 3.08
N PHE A 200 1.67 4.89 4.24
CA PHE A 200 1.83 6.28 4.67
C PHE A 200 2.56 7.12 3.61
N LEU A 201 3.70 6.64 3.10
CA LEU A 201 4.46 7.37 2.09
C LEU A 201 3.73 7.50 0.76
N ARG A 202 2.97 6.47 0.34
CA ARG A 202 2.12 6.56 -0.85
C ARG A 202 1.11 7.68 -0.69
N ASP A 203 0.35 7.69 0.40
CA ASP A 203 -0.75 8.63 0.62
C ASP A 203 -0.23 10.07 0.83
N ALA A 204 0.84 10.23 1.61
CA ALA A 204 1.50 11.52 1.84
C ALA A 204 2.12 12.10 0.55
N ARG A 205 2.71 11.25 -0.31
CA ARG A 205 3.30 11.71 -1.59
C ARG A 205 2.23 11.98 -2.64
N GLU A 206 1.18 11.17 -2.72
CA GLU A 206 0.08 11.38 -3.66
C GLU A 206 -0.66 12.69 -3.36
N SER A 207 -1.06 12.89 -2.11
CA SER A 207 -1.67 14.15 -1.68
C SER A 207 -0.75 15.33 -1.97
N ALA A 208 0.57 15.19 -1.78
CA ALA A 208 1.54 16.23 -2.10
C ALA A 208 1.59 16.52 -3.59
N ASN A 209 1.59 15.49 -4.43
CA ASN A 209 1.61 15.67 -5.87
C ASN A 209 0.38 16.44 -6.37
N ILE A 210 -0.82 16.12 -5.85
CA ILE A 210 -2.06 16.84 -6.18
C ILE A 210 -1.96 18.31 -5.72
N SER A 211 -1.61 18.53 -4.46
CA SER A 211 -1.57 19.85 -3.84
C SER A 211 -0.52 20.78 -4.48
N PHE A 212 0.69 20.29 -4.71
CA PHE A 212 1.76 21.07 -5.32
C PHE A 212 1.53 21.34 -6.79
N ALA A 213 0.85 20.45 -7.53
CA ALA A 213 0.52 20.69 -8.93
C ALA A 213 -0.33 21.94 -9.13
N ARG A 214 -1.18 22.31 -8.16
CA ARG A 214 -1.94 23.57 -8.17
C ARG A 214 -1.08 24.82 -7.98
N THR A 215 0.09 24.69 -7.37
CA THR A 215 1.01 25.82 -7.12
C THR A 215 2.01 26.00 -8.27
N ALA A 216 2.64 24.91 -8.68
CA ALA A 216 3.58 24.87 -9.79
C ALA A 216 3.80 23.41 -10.25
N HIS A 217 3.81 23.18 -11.56
CA HIS A 217 4.14 21.89 -12.14
C HIS A 217 5.64 21.60 -12.02
N VAL A 218 6.04 21.09 -10.86
CA VAL A 218 7.42 20.71 -10.56
C VAL A 218 7.45 19.26 -10.10
N ASN A 219 8.33 18.47 -10.73
CA ASN A 219 8.52 17.06 -10.38
C ASN A 219 8.86 16.93 -8.89
N GLU A 220 8.45 15.82 -8.28
CA GLU A 220 8.66 15.59 -6.84
C GLU A 220 10.12 15.71 -6.41
N LEU A 221 11.05 15.11 -7.17
CA LEU A 221 12.48 15.21 -6.86
C LEU A 221 12.98 16.65 -6.98
N ASP A 222 12.50 17.41 -7.96
CA ASP A 222 12.91 18.81 -8.16
C ASP A 222 12.42 19.68 -6.99
N ARG A 223 11.16 19.49 -6.56
CA ARG A 223 10.63 20.15 -5.34
C ARG A 223 11.46 19.83 -4.11
N ARG A 224 11.81 18.56 -3.90
CA ARG A 224 12.62 18.13 -2.76
C ARG A 224 14.00 18.79 -2.76
N ILE A 225 14.66 18.88 -3.92
CA ILE A 225 15.97 19.54 -4.05
C ILE A 225 15.84 21.05 -3.78
N LEU A 226 14.83 21.72 -4.35
CA LEU A 226 14.61 23.15 -4.13
C LEU A 226 14.39 23.46 -2.64
N LEU A 227 13.52 22.67 -1.99
CA LEU A 227 13.20 22.82 -0.57
C LEU A 227 14.40 22.51 0.34
N LEU A 228 15.21 21.50 0.00
CA LEU A 228 16.45 21.19 0.72
C LEU A 228 17.46 22.33 0.64
N LEU A 229 17.69 22.87 -0.56
CA LEU A 229 18.62 23.98 -0.77
C LEU A 229 18.12 25.29 -0.13
N GLN A 230 16.80 25.49 -0.07
CA GLN A 230 16.21 26.61 0.65
C GLN A 230 16.43 26.49 2.17
N ALA A 231 16.21 25.29 2.73
CA ALA A 231 16.30 25.07 4.17
C ALA A 231 17.74 25.02 4.68
N GLN A 232 18.67 24.45 3.91
CA GLN A 232 20.03 24.14 4.38
C GLN A 232 21.15 24.77 3.54
N GLY A 233 20.80 25.67 2.62
CA GLY A 233 21.76 26.36 1.77
C GLY A 233 22.45 25.48 0.71
N PRO A 234 23.53 25.99 0.09
CA PRO A 234 24.23 25.34 -1.01
C PRO A 234 24.77 23.96 -0.65
N LYS A 235 24.58 22.98 -1.54
CA LYS A 235 24.99 21.57 -1.31
C LYS A 235 25.68 20.99 -2.54
N THR A 236 26.59 20.05 -2.32
CA THR A 236 27.20 19.29 -3.44
C THR A 236 26.20 18.27 -3.99
N LEU A 237 26.42 17.80 -5.23
CA LEU A 237 25.60 16.75 -5.82
C LEU A 237 25.58 15.46 -5.00
N ALA A 238 26.71 15.12 -4.37
CA ALA A 238 26.80 13.95 -3.49
C ALA A 238 25.94 14.12 -2.23
N THR A 239 26.00 15.30 -1.60
CA THR A 239 25.18 15.60 -0.43
C THR A 239 23.68 15.60 -0.75
N ILE A 240 23.28 16.15 -1.90
CA ILE A 240 21.88 16.14 -2.36
C ILE A 240 21.41 14.69 -2.63
N SER A 241 22.24 13.87 -3.27
CA SER A 241 21.95 12.45 -3.50
C SER A 241 21.72 11.71 -2.19
N MET A 242 22.58 11.95 -1.18
CA MET A 242 22.41 11.33 0.14
C MET A 242 21.15 11.82 0.86
N ALA A 243 20.93 13.14 0.87
CA ALA A 243 19.79 13.81 1.48
C ALA A 243 18.43 13.39 0.90
N CYS A 244 18.38 13.17 -0.41
CA CYS A 244 17.15 12.75 -1.08
C CYS A 244 17.00 11.22 -1.15
N GLY A 245 18.01 10.46 -0.71
CA GLY A 245 18.02 9.00 -0.77
C GLY A 245 18.05 8.43 -2.20
N VAL A 246 18.35 9.23 -3.22
CA VAL A 246 18.32 8.83 -4.64
C VAL A 246 19.73 8.70 -5.23
N ASP A 247 19.90 8.04 -6.37
CA ASP A 247 21.21 7.90 -7.00
C ASP A 247 21.73 9.22 -7.60
N LYS A 248 23.06 9.34 -7.72
CA LYS A 248 23.72 10.54 -8.24
C LYS A 248 23.30 10.88 -9.67
N ALA A 249 22.94 9.89 -10.50
CA ALA A 249 22.51 10.15 -11.88
C ALA A 249 21.08 10.70 -11.94
N GLN A 250 20.17 10.26 -11.07
CA GLN A 250 18.86 10.89 -10.88
C GLN A 250 18.99 12.34 -10.42
N VAL A 251 19.84 12.63 -9.43
CA VAL A 251 20.11 14.02 -9.01
C VAL A 251 20.71 14.81 -10.16
N SER A 252 21.73 14.30 -10.85
CA SER A 252 22.37 15.01 -11.97
C SER A 252 21.36 15.38 -13.06
N ARG A 253 20.41 14.48 -13.37
CA ARG A 253 19.33 14.75 -14.34
C ARG A 253 18.38 15.84 -13.83
N ALA A 254 18.02 15.82 -12.55
CA ALA A 254 17.19 16.86 -11.93
C ALA A 254 17.87 18.23 -11.94
N ILE A 255 19.15 18.29 -11.54
CA ILE A 255 19.96 19.52 -11.55
C ILE A 255 20.09 20.09 -12.96
N LYS A 256 20.31 19.23 -13.97
CA LYS A 256 20.37 19.66 -15.37
C LYS A 256 19.06 20.31 -15.82
N ARG A 257 17.92 19.64 -15.62
CA ARG A 257 16.59 20.19 -16.00
C ARG A 257 16.29 21.50 -15.29
N MET A 258 16.51 21.58 -13.98
CA MET A 258 16.27 22.82 -13.22
C MET A 258 17.24 23.95 -13.61
N GLY A 259 18.45 23.61 -14.07
CA GLY A 259 19.40 24.57 -14.63
C GLY A 259 18.95 25.14 -15.97
N GLU A 260 18.34 24.33 -16.85
CA GLU A 260 17.80 24.76 -18.15
C GLU A 260 16.69 25.82 -17.99
N VAL A 261 15.88 25.71 -16.93
CA VAL A 261 14.86 26.72 -16.56
C VAL A 261 15.37 27.77 -15.56
N SER A 262 16.69 27.90 -15.40
CA SER A 262 17.35 28.93 -14.58
C SER A 262 16.93 28.97 -13.10
N LEU A 263 16.51 27.85 -12.51
CA LEU A 263 16.18 27.76 -11.08
C LEU A 263 17.42 27.58 -10.20
N LEU A 264 18.53 27.12 -10.77
CA LEU A 264 19.76 26.81 -10.05
C LEU A 264 20.96 27.56 -10.64
N SER A 265 21.96 27.81 -9.82
CA SER A 265 23.28 28.29 -10.24
C SER A 265 24.39 27.42 -9.67
N ARG A 266 25.49 27.28 -10.43
CA ARG A 266 26.69 26.54 -10.00
C ARG A 266 27.96 27.20 -10.55
N GLY A 267 29.00 27.28 -9.72
CA GLY A 267 30.32 27.80 -10.11
C GLY A 267 31.26 26.78 -10.78
N GLY A 268 30.76 25.57 -11.09
CA GLY A 268 31.55 24.47 -11.67
C GLY A 268 30.91 23.10 -11.43
N ILE A 269 31.52 22.03 -11.96
CA ILE A 269 30.97 20.65 -11.86
C ILE A 269 31.00 20.13 -10.41
N ARG A 270 32.06 20.44 -9.65
CA ARG A 270 32.23 20.03 -8.25
C ARG A 270 31.77 21.09 -7.24
N ALA A 271 31.34 22.26 -7.71
CA ALA A 271 30.93 23.37 -6.85
C ALA A 271 29.57 23.08 -6.20
N PRO A 272 29.30 23.62 -4.99
CA PRO A 272 27.97 23.57 -4.39
C PRO A 272 26.93 24.20 -5.31
N ILE A 273 25.81 23.50 -5.47
CA ILE A 273 24.64 23.95 -6.21
C ILE A 273 23.88 24.95 -5.33
N ARG A 274 23.46 26.06 -5.92
CA ARG A 274 22.75 27.15 -5.25
C ARG A 274 21.41 27.40 -5.94
N LEU A 275 20.44 27.93 -5.20
CA LEU A 275 19.23 28.50 -5.79
C LEU A 275 19.58 29.83 -6.50
N SER A 276 19.07 30.01 -7.72
CA SER A 276 19.03 31.33 -8.36
C SER A 276 18.00 32.24 -7.68
N ALA A 277 17.88 33.49 -8.11
CA ALA A 277 16.81 34.37 -7.62
C ALA A 277 15.41 33.80 -7.92
N ALA A 278 15.18 33.33 -9.17
CA ALA A 278 13.94 32.67 -9.56
C ALA A 278 13.71 31.35 -8.80
N GLY A 279 14.78 30.58 -8.57
CA GLY A 279 14.75 29.37 -7.75
C GLY A 279 14.30 29.62 -6.32
N ARG A 280 14.82 30.69 -5.68
CA ARG A 280 14.41 31.09 -4.32
C ARG A 280 12.93 31.49 -4.27
N GLN A 281 12.46 32.31 -5.20
CA GLN A 281 11.04 32.71 -5.25
C GLN A 281 10.11 31.50 -5.42
N LEU A 282 10.47 30.55 -6.28
CA LEU A 282 9.71 29.30 -6.41
C LEU A 282 9.77 28.47 -5.14
N ALA A 283 10.96 28.30 -4.55
CA ALA A 283 11.14 27.53 -3.32
C ALA A 283 10.35 28.13 -2.14
N GLU A 284 10.26 29.46 -2.03
CA GLU A 284 9.43 30.14 -1.02
C GLU A 284 7.94 29.86 -1.19
N ARG A 285 7.43 29.87 -2.43
CA ARG A 285 6.02 29.50 -2.70
C ARG A 285 5.75 28.04 -2.33
N LEU A 286 6.66 27.14 -2.71
CA LEU A 286 6.57 25.73 -2.36
C LEU A 286 6.69 25.52 -0.83
N LEU A 287 7.53 26.29 -0.15
CA LEU A 287 7.74 26.19 1.29
C LEU A 287 6.47 26.49 2.08
N ARG A 288 5.73 27.56 1.73
CA ARG A 288 4.45 27.88 2.38
C ARG A 288 3.44 26.74 2.29
N GLN A 289 3.33 26.12 1.11
CA GLN A 289 2.47 24.95 0.91
C GLN A 289 2.96 23.74 1.69
N ALA A 290 4.28 23.51 1.72
CA ALA A 290 4.88 22.43 2.49
C ALA A 290 4.64 22.58 4.00
N GLU A 291 4.69 23.80 4.53
CA GLU A 291 4.44 24.10 5.95
C GLU A 291 2.99 23.86 6.35
N LEU A 292 2.03 24.33 5.54
CA LEU A 292 0.61 24.06 5.76
C LEU A 292 0.34 22.55 5.79
N ARG A 293 0.87 21.83 4.80
CA ARG A 293 0.74 20.38 4.75
C ARG A 293 1.41 19.66 5.91
N ASN A 294 2.57 20.15 6.35
CA ASN A 294 3.27 19.58 7.49
C ASN A 294 2.44 19.74 8.76
N ARG A 295 1.85 20.93 8.99
CA ARG A 295 0.96 21.18 10.13
C ARG A 295 -0.26 20.25 10.14
N GLU A 296 -0.84 20.01 8.98
CA GLU A 296 -1.96 19.06 8.85
C GLU A 296 -1.52 17.62 9.13
N LEU A 297 -0.37 17.21 8.58
CA LEU A 297 0.17 15.86 8.82
C LEU A 297 0.48 15.65 10.31
N THR A 298 1.01 16.65 11.00
CA THR A 298 1.36 16.56 12.43
C THR A 298 0.21 16.92 13.37
N PHE A 299 -1.00 17.14 12.87
CA PHE A 299 -2.13 17.51 13.70
C PHE A 299 -2.45 16.40 14.71
N GLY A 300 -2.61 16.77 16.00
CA GLY A 300 -2.87 15.81 17.07
C GLY A 300 -1.63 15.11 17.64
N ILE A 301 -0.42 15.47 17.20
CA ILE A 301 0.85 14.98 17.75
C ILE A 301 1.45 16.08 18.64
N SER A 302 1.82 15.75 19.87
CA SER A 302 2.43 16.72 20.79
C SER A 302 3.87 17.08 20.39
N ASP A 303 4.36 18.24 20.85
CA ASP A 303 5.75 18.64 20.59
C ASP A 303 6.77 17.62 21.14
N GLU A 304 6.49 17.02 22.30
CA GLU A 304 7.32 15.96 22.89
C GLU A 304 7.33 14.69 22.03
N GLN A 305 6.17 14.31 21.47
CA GLN A 305 6.08 13.21 20.52
C GLN A 305 6.82 13.53 19.22
N ILE A 306 6.79 14.77 18.72
CA ILE A 306 7.56 15.20 17.55
C ILE A 306 9.07 15.11 17.81
N VAL A 307 9.54 15.53 18.99
CA VAL A 307 10.95 15.39 19.38
C VAL A 307 11.36 13.92 19.42
N THR A 308 10.54 13.08 20.06
CA THR A 308 10.77 11.63 20.12
C THR A 308 10.77 11.00 18.73
N LEU A 309 9.84 11.41 17.87
CA LEU A 309 9.72 10.96 16.48
C LEU A 309 11.02 11.22 15.71
N PHE A 310 11.54 12.45 15.74
CA PHE A 310 12.78 12.79 15.05
C PHE A 310 13.99 12.07 15.63
N SER A 311 14.09 11.92 16.96
CA SER A 311 15.18 11.19 17.61
C SER A 311 15.25 9.72 17.15
N VAL A 312 14.11 9.04 17.15
CA VAL A 312 14.02 7.65 16.65
C VAL A 312 14.30 7.60 15.16
N LEU A 313 13.75 8.52 14.35
CA LEU A 313 14.02 8.58 12.92
C LEU A 313 15.49 8.78 12.58
N ASP A 314 16.19 9.64 13.31
CA ASP A 314 17.62 9.88 13.10
C ASP A 314 18.43 8.61 13.38
N THR A 315 18.07 7.88 14.45
CA THR A 315 18.68 6.57 14.76
C THR A 315 18.44 5.56 13.64
N LEU A 316 17.18 5.42 13.19
CA LEU A 316 16.81 4.50 12.10
C LEU A 316 17.51 4.85 10.78
N LEU A 317 17.58 6.15 10.47
CA LEU A 317 18.15 6.65 9.23
C LEU A 317 19.66 6.43 9.18
N ALA A 318 20.37 6.75 10.26
CA ALA A 318 21.80 6.51 10.36
C ALA A 318 22.12 5.01 10.18
N ARG A 319 21.40 4.12 10.86
CA ARG A 319 21.55 2.66 10.72
C ARG A 319 21.22 2.16 9.31
N ALA A 320 20.15 2.66 8.69
CA ALA A 320 19.79 2.30 7.32
C ALA A 320 20.86 2.71 6.30
N ILE A 321 21.51 3.87 6.51
CA ILE A 321 22.61 4.34 5.68
C ILE A 321 23.84 3.46 5.89
N THR A 322 24.24 3.18 7.14
CA THR A 322 25.38 2.29 7.42
C THR A 322 25.18 0.93 6.76
N LEU A 323 23.98 0.33 6.88
CA LEU A 323 23.65 -0.92 6.19
C LEU A 323 23.77 -0.81 4.68
N PHE A 324 23.25 0.27 4.08
CA PHE A 324 23.35 0.47 2.64
C PHE A 324 24.81 0.62 2.17
N GLU A 325 25.63 1.36 2.91
CA GLU A 325 27.03 1.57 2.55
C GLU A 325 27.86 0.31 2.67
N GLN A 326 27.62 -0.50 3.71
CA GLN A 326 28.24 -1.80 3.84
C GLN A 326 27.85 -2.73 2.69
N GLU A 327 26.55 -2.88 2.39
CA GLU A 327 26.12 -3.71 1.26
C GLU A 327 26.71 -3.24 -0.08
N ARG A 328 26.87 -1.93 -0.26
CA ARG A 328 27.57 -1.36 -1.42
C ARG A 328 29.06 -1.75 -1.45
N LYS A 329 29.75 -1.77 -0.30
CA LYS A 329 31.15 -2.21 -0.19
C LYS A 329 31.28 -3.71 -0.51
N PHE A 330 30.44 -4.56 0.07
CA PHE A 330 30.42 -6.01 -0.22
C PHE A 330 30.26 -6.30 -1.72
N VAL A 331 29.32 -5.60 -2.38
CA VAL A 331 29.11 -5.73 -3.83
C VAL A 331 30.32 -5.24 -4.63
N ALA A 332 30.99 -4.17 -4.21
CA ALA A 332 32.19 -3.67 -4.89
C ALA A 332 33.40 -4.61 -4.75
N LEU A 333 33.50 -5.32 -3.62
CA LEU A 333 34.56 -6.28 -3.31
C LEU A 333 34.27 -7.70 -3.81
N ASN A 334 33.11 -7.95 -4.44
CA ASN A 334 32.60 -9.28 -4.79
C ASN A 334 32.67 -10.28 -3.62
N GLN A 335 32.42 -9.80 -2.40
CA GLN A 335 32.38 -10.66 -1.23
C GLN A 335 31.18 -11.61 -1.32
N GLY A 336 31.39 -12.87 -0.89
CA GLY A 336 30.41 -13.95 -0.97
C GLY A 336 29.19 -13.74 -0.06
N PRO A 337 28.40 -14.80 0.19
CA PRO A 337 27.21 -14.73 1.01
C PRO A 337 27.50 -14.54 2.53
N GLU A 338 28.67 -14.01 2.89
CA GLU A 338 29.08 -13.75 4.27
C GLU A 338 28.07 -12.88 5.00
N GLN A 339 27.77 -13.24 6.25
CA GLN A 339 26.75 -12.55 7.01
C GLN A 339 27.27 -11.18 7.47
N VAL A 340 26.42 -10.16 7.42
CA VAL A 340 26.75 -8.87 8.06
C VAL A 340 26.76 -9.10 9.56
N ASP A 341 27.88 -8.81 10.21
CA ASP A 341 27.93 -8.74 11.67
C ASP A 341 27.40 -7.39 12.14
N PHE A 342 26.21 -7.41 12.71
CA PHE A 342 25.54 -6.21 13.21
C PHE A 342 26.19 -5.67 14.49
N LYS A 343 26.97 -6.48 15.21
CA LYS A 343 27.62 -6.06 16.46
C LYS A 343 28.71 -5.02 16.19
N ASP A 344 29.55 -5.27 15.19
CA ASP A 344 30.64 -4.37 14.78
C ASP A 344 30.08 -3.00 14.32
N MET A 345 28.88 -2.98 13.74
CA MET A 345 28.22 -1.75 13.28
C MET A 345 27.75 -0.82 14.41
N VAL A 346 27.44 -1.38 15.58
CA VAL A 346 27.06 -0.58 16.76
C VAL A 346 28.32 0.03 17.38
N GLU A 347 29.45 -0.69 17.33
CA GLU A 347 30.74 -0.27 17.87
C GLU A 347 31.48 0.75 16.97
N GLU A 348 31.32 0.67 15.64
CA GLU A 348 31.87 1.64 14.67
C GLU A 348 31.28 3.06 14.80
N GLY A 349 30.19 3.23 15.59
CA GLY A 349 29.54 4.50 15.82
C GLY A 349 28.64 4.94 14.65
N LEU A 350 27.61 5.73 14.98
CA LEU A 350 26.78 6.40 13.96
C LEU A 350 27.67 7.40 13.22
N PRO A 351 27.54 7.56 11.88
CA PRO A 351 28.35 8.53 11.14
C PRO A 351 28.29 9.91 11.82
N ASP A 352 29.47 10.47 12.10
CA ASP A 352 29.72 11.68 12.91
C ASP A 352 28.66 12.78 12.79
N GLU A 353 28.51 13.58 13.87
CA GLU A 353 27.57 14.69 14.15
C GLU A 353 27.30 15.71 13.02
N ASN A 354 27.97 15.63 11.87
CA ASN A 354 27.53 16.20 10.59
C ASN A 354 26.41 15.38 9.90
N GLY A 355 25.71 14.56 10.70
CA GLY A 355 24.79 13.49 10.35
C GLY A 355 23.84 13.84 9.22
N VAL A 356 23.74 12.90 8.27
CA VAL A 356 22.81 12.82 7.13
C VAL A 356 22.07 14.12 6.86
N ALA A 357 22.46 14.83 5.79
CA ALA A 357 21.91 16.12 5.37
C ALA A 357 20.43 16.04 4.92
N VAL A 358 19.56 15.49 5.74
CA VAL A 358 18.13 15.37 5.55
C VAL A 358 17.47 16.59 6.16
N ASP A 359 16.45 17.07 5.46
CA ASP A 359 15.64 18.18 5.92
C ASP A 359 14.75 17.77 7.09
N ARG A 360 15.03 18.34 8.27
CA ARG A 360 14.30 18.10 9.53
C ARG A 360 13.24 19.16 9.83
N SER A 361 13.09 20.16 8.96
CA SER A 361 12.04 21.18 9.13
C SER A 361 10.63 20.59 8.99
N ARG A 362 10.52 19.38 8.43
CA ARG A 362 9.27 18.69 8.10
C ARG A 362 9.39 17.20 8.36
N VAL A 363 8.27 16.55 8.64
CA VAL A 363 8.25 15.11 8.99
C VAL A 363 8.45 14.19 7.79
N LEU A 364 7.99 14.59 6.60
CA LEU A 364 7.98 13.71 5.42
C LEU A 364 9.38 13.40 4.82
N PRO A 365 10.31 14.37 4.67
CA PRO A 365 11.62 14.10 4.05
C PRO A 365 12.46 13.00 4.73
N PRO A 366 12.55 12.92 6.07
CA PRO A 366 13.23 11.81 6.75
C PRO A 366 12.62 10.44 6.45
N PHE A 367 11.29 10.30 6.49
CA PHE A 367 10.63 9.03 6.16
C PHE A 367 10.89 8.57 4.72
N ILE A 368 10.82 9.48 3.75
CA ILE A 368 11.12 9.15 2.34
C ILE A 368 12.57 8.67 2.23
N THR A 369 13.49 9.34 2.92
CA THR A 369 14.92 9.03 2.85
C THR A 369 15.22 7.69 3.52
N LEU A 370 14.65 7.44 4.71
CA LEU A 370 14.71 6.17 5.42
C LEU A 370 14.21 5.01 4.53
N CYS A 371 12.99 5.13 3.98
CA CYS A 371 12.41 4.12 3.11
C CYS A 371 13.30 3.83 1.89
N SER A 372 13.88 4.86 1.29
CA SER A 372 14.79 4.69 0.14
C SER A 372 16.05 3.89 0.51
N TYR A 373 16.69 4.21 1.64
CA TYR A 373 17.87 3.46 2.10
C TYR A 373 17.54 2.03 2.52
N MET A 374 16.40 1.82 3.18
CA MET A 374 15.92 0.49 3.53
C MET A 374 15.73 -0.39 2.28
N LEU A 375 15.02 0.12 1.27
CA LEU A 375 14.76 -0.62 0.03
C LEU A 375 16.03 -0.89 -0.77
N ARG A 376 16.90 0.11 -0.92
CA ARG A 376 18.15 -0.03 -1.68
C ARG A 376 19.14 -0.96 -0.98
N GLY A 377 19.27 -0.84 0.33
CA GLY A 377 20.12 -1.73 1.13
C GLY A 377 19.59 -3.16 1.12
N GLY A 378 18.28 -3.35 1.28
CA GLY A 378 17.64 -4.66 1.20
C GLY A 378 17.83 -5.33 -0.16
N ALA A 379 17.65 -4.58 -1.25
CA ALA A 379 17.88 -5.07 -2.61
C ALA A 379 19.32 -5.59 -2.83
N LEU A 380 20.33 -4.88 -2.32
CA LEU A 380 21.73 -5.31 -2.40
C LEU A 380 21.99 -6.55 -1.51
N ALA A 381 21.44 -6.56 -0.29
CA ALA A 381 21.57 -7.67 0.63
C ALA A 381 20.96 -8.96 0.07
N HIS A 382 19.74 -8.89 -0.47
CA HIS A 382 19.07 -10.03 -1.10
C HIS A 382 19.90 -10.52 -2.29
N LYS A 383 20.35 -9.62 -3.18
CA LYS A 383 21.20 -9.99 -4.31
C LYS A 383 22.48 -10.71 -3.88
N ARG A 384 23.14 -10.26 -2.82
CA ARG A 384 24.35 -10.89 -2.30
C ARG A 384 24.07 -12.26 -1.68
N ARG A 385 22.97 -12.42 -0.96
CA ARG A 385 22.59 -13.64 -0.26
C ARG A 385 22.01 -14.72 -1.18
N THR A 386 21.33 -14.33 -2.27
CA THR A 386 20.57 -15.25 -3.13
C THR A 386 20.98 -15.22 -4.59
N GLY A 387 21.76 -14.22 -5.03
CA GLY A 387 22.07 -13.98 -6.43
C GLY A 387 20.95 -13.27 -7.22
N LEU A 388 19.73 -13.17 -6.68
CA LEU A 388 18.59 -12.60 -7.36
C LEU A 388 18.66 -11.07 -7.44
N SER A 389 18.36 -10.51 -8.62
CA SER A 389 18.15 -9.07 -8.76
C SER A 389 16.94 -8.59 -7.95
N ASN A 390 16.86 -7.28 -7.70
CA ASN A 390 15.73 -6.71 -6.95
C ASN A 390 14.36 -7.07 -7.54
N PHE A 391 14.25 -7.12 -8.87
CA PHE A 391 12.99 -7.44 -9.52
C PHE A 391 12.68 -8.94 -9.46
N GLU A 392 13.69 -9.80 -9.61
CA GLU A 392 13.54 -11.25 -9.42
C GLU A 392 13.11 -11.59 -7.99
N THR A 393 13.75 -10.99 -6.99
CA THR A 393 13.37 -11.12 -5.58
C THR A 393 11.91 -10.76 -5.36
N TRP A 394 11.43 -9.65 -5.92
CA TRP A 394 10.04 -9.24 -5.77
C TRP A 394 9.06 -10.22 -6.43
N VAL A 395 9.32 -10.62 -7.67
CA VAL A 395 8.48 -11.60 -8.37
C VAL A 395 8.46 -12.93 -7.61
N HIS A 396 9.60 -13.37 -7.11
CA HIS A 396 9.74 -14.60 -6.33
C HIS A 396 8.94 -14.53 -5.02
N THR A 397 9.12 -13.47 -4.22
CA THR A 397 8.38 -13.30 -2.96
C THR A 397 6.86 -13.24 -3.18
N GLU A 398 6.37 -12.61 -4.26
CA GLU A 398 4.92 -12.63 -4.55
C GLU A 398 4.39 -14.02 -4.93
N VAL A 399 5.19 -14.83 -5.63
CA VAL A 399 4.84 -16.24 -5.89
C VAL A 399 4.81 -17.05 -4.58
N CYS A 400 5.75 -16.79 -3.66
CA CYS A 400 5.79 -17.45 -2.35
C CYS A 400 4.68 -17.00 -1.39
N ARG A 401 4.14 -15.78 -1.55
CA ARG A 401 3.16 -15.20 -0.64
C ARG A 401 1.79 -15.86 -0.71
N ASN A 402 1.33 -16.21 -1.92
CA ASN A 402 0.02 -16.84 -2.15
C ASN A 402 0.08 -17.98 -3.17
N PRO A 403 0.79 -19.09 -2.89
CA PRO A 403 0.90 -20.20 -3.83
C PRO A 403 -0.32 -21.13 -3.77
N PRO A 404 -0.86 -21.59 -4.92
CA PRO A 404 -0.48 -21.20 -6.28
C PRO A 404 -1.10 -19.86 -6.71
N ILE A 405 -0.28 -18.95 -7.27
CA ILE A 405 -0.76 -17.67 -7.80
C ILE A 405 -1.03 -17.77 -9.30
N SER A 406 -2.16 -17.23 -9.77
CA SER A 406 -2.44 -17.17 -11.22
C SER A 406 -1.69 -16.03 -11.90
N TRP A 407 -1.46 -16.14 -13.22
CA TRP A 407 -0.85 -15.07 -14.01
C TRP A 407 -1.52 -13.69 -13.86
N PRO A 408 -2.87 -13.55 -13.95
CA PRO A 408 -3.52 -12.25 -13.75
C PRO A 408 -3.29 -11.67 -12.36
N GLN A 409 -3.34 -12.51 -11.31
CA GLN A 409 -3.10 -12.09 -9.93
C GLN A 409 -1.65 -11.62 -9.73
N LEU A 410 -0.68 -12.35 -10.29
CA LEU A 410 0.73 -11.98 -10.20
C LEU A 410 1.01 -10.65 -10.92
N VAL A 411 0.48 -10.45 -12.13
CA VAL A 411 0.62 -9.17 -12.85
C VAL A 411 -0.01 -8.02 -12.08
N LEU A 412 -1.18 -8.23 -11.49
CA LEU A 412 -1.87 -7.23 -10.68
C LEU A 412 -1.03 -6.86 -9.44
N ALA A 413 -0.49 -7.85 -8.72
CA ALA A 413 0.35 -7.63 -7.55
C ALA A 413 1.65 -6.87 -7.88
N LEU A 414 2.23 -7.11 -9.06
CA LEU A 414 3.48 -6.48 -9.47
C LEU A 414 3.31 -5.05 -9.97
N TYR A 415 2.11 -4.56 -10.31
CA TYR A 415 1.88 -3.20 -10.86
C TYR A 415 2.91 -2.78 -11.94
N ARG A 416 3.34 -3.73 -12.80
CA ARG A 416 4.42 -3.55 -13.78
C ARG A 416 4.04 -4.09 -15.16
N ASP A 417 4.88 -3.77 -16.14
CA ASP A 417 4.71 -4.22 -17.52
C ASP A 417 4.69 -5.75 -17.64
N GLN A 418 3.71 -6.27 -18.39
CA GLN A 418 3.47 -7.71 -18.57
C GLN A 418 4.66 -8.43 -19.23
N SER A 419 5.42 -7.75 -20.09
CA SER A 419 6.57 -8.35 -20.77
C SER A 419 7.76 -8.56 -19.84
N GLN A 420 7.98 -7.64 -18.89
CA GLN A 420 9.05 -7.75 -17.91
C GLN A 420 8.72 -8.80 -16.85
N ALA A 421 7.49 -8.80 -16.33
CA ALA A 421 7.01 -9.81 -15.39
C ALA A 421 7.10 -11.21 -16.00
N GLY A 422 6.73 -11.36 -17.28
CA GLY A 422 6.72 -12.66 -17.95
C GLY A 422 8.13 -13.21 -18.17
N ARG A 423 9.08 -12.37 -18.60
CA ARG A 423 10.49 -12.75 -18.72
C ARG A 423 11.08 -13.18 -17.39
N THR A 424 10.75 -12.47 -16.32
CA THR A 424 11.30 -12.74 -14.98
C THR A 424 10.74 -14.04 -14.41
N VAL A 425 9.42 -14.28 -14.50
CA VAL A 425 8.83 -15.54 -14.02
C VAL A 425 9.37 -16.74 -14.80
N ASN A 426 9.56 -16.62 -16.11
CA ASN A 426 10.16 -17.69 -16.92
C ASN A 426 11.62 -17.94 -16.51
N HIS A 427 12.40 -16.88 -16.29
CA HIS A 427 13.76 -17.04 -15.79
C HIS A 427 13.79 -17.76 -14.43
N LEU A 428 12.91 -17.40 -13.49
CA LEU A 428 12.78 -18.08 -12.19
C LEU A 428 12.38 -19.56 -12.31
N ILE A 429 11.63 -19.92 -13.36
CA ILE A 429 11.33 -21.32 -13.70
C ILE A 429 12.59 -22.00 -14.24
N ASP A 430 13.32 -21.36 -15.15
CA ASP A 430 14.53 -21.92 -15.77
C ASP A 430 15.64 -22.20 -14.73
N ILE A 431 15.78 -21.35 -13.72
CA ILE A 431 16.72 -21.57 -12.61
C ILE A 431 16.16 -22.46 -11.48
N GLY A 432 14.95 -23.00 -11.66
CA GLY A 432 14.36 -24.00 -10.77
C GLY A 432 13.78 -23.47 -9.45
N LEU A 433 13.54 -22.17 -9.31
CA LEU A 433 12.92 -21.59 -8.09
C LEU A 433 11.39 -21.59 -8.14
N VAL A 434 10.81 -21.53 -9.34
CA VAL A 434 9.35 -21.50 -9.53
C VAL A 434 8.92 -22.68 -10.40
N ALA A 435 7.83 -23.33 -10.01
CA ALA A 435 7.14 -24.32 -10.82
C ALA A 435 5.87 -23.72 -11.41
N ARG A 436 5.54 -24.15 -12.64
CA ARG A 436 4.30 -23.78 -13.33
C ARG A 436 3.41 -25.01 -13.49
N THR A 437 2.12 -24.84 -13.18
CA THR A 437 1.08 -25.82 -13.49
C THR A 437 0.05 -25.24 -14.48
N GLY A 438 -0.55 -26.10 -15.31
CA GLY A 438 -1.52 -25.72 -16.36
C GLY A 438 -0.97 -25.73 -17.79
N LYS A 439 -1.85 -25.50 -18.79
CA LYS A 439 -1.48 -25.59 -20.22
C LYS A 439 -0.37 -24.59 -20.60
N PRO A 440 0.60 -24.97 -21.45
CA PRO A 440 1.62 -24.05 -21.96
C PRO A 440 0.99 -22.91 -22.77
N GLY A 441 1.29 -21.66 -22.42
CA GLY A 441 0.78 -20.46 -23.11
C GLY A 441 1.09 -19.16 -22.36
N ARG A 442 1.31 -18.04 -23.07
CA ARG A 442 1.83 -16.77 -22.50
C ARG A 442 1.03 -16.14 -21.35
N ARG A 443 -0.21 -16.57 -21.08
CA ARG A 443 -1.15 -15.88 -20.17
C ARG A 443 -1.99 -16.77 -19.25
N HIS A 444 -1.75 -18.08 -19.25
CA HIS A 444 -2.56 -19.05 -18.51
C HIS A 444 -1.63 -20.01 -17.76
N GLY A 445 -1.54 -19.88 -16.44
CA GLY A 445 -0.66 -20.70 -15.63
C GLY A 445 -0.77 -20.31 -14.17
N PHE A 446 -0.58 -21.31 -13.32
CA PHE A 446 -0.46 -21.15 -11.88
C PHE A 446 1.00 -21.35 -11.51
N PHE A 447 1.52 -20.47 -10.66
CA PHE A 447 2.91 -20.46 -10.24
C PHE A 447 3.00 -20.75 -8.76
N ALA A 448 3.91 -21.63 -8.38
CA ALA A 448 4.21 -21.97 -6.99
C ALA A 448 5.72 -22.12 -6.82
N PRO A 449 6.28 -21.83 -5.63
CA PRO A 449 7.71 -22.05 -5.40
C PRO A 449 8.03 -23.55 -5.41
N THR A 450 9.20 -23.89 -5.92
CA THR A 450 9.82 -25.21 -5.71
C THR A 450 10.34 -25.32 -4.27
N GLU A 451 10.89 -26.47 -3.90
CA GLU A 451 11.57 -26.61 -2.61
C GLU A 451 12.77 -25.66 -2.48
N GLU A 452 13.56 -25.52 -3.55
CA GLU A 452 14.66 -24.55 -3.57
C GLU A 452 14.12 -23.11 -3.55
N GLY A 453 13.02 -22.83 -4.24
CA GLY A 453 12.33 -21.53 -4.16
C GLY A 453 11.92 -21.18 -2.73
N ARG A 454 11.34 -22.12 -1.99
CA ARG A 454 11.02 -21.90 -0.56
C ARG A 454 12.26 -21.59 0.25
N ARG A 455 13.35 -22.36 0.10
CA ARG A 455 14.62 -22.08 0.79
C ARG A 455 15.17 -20.70 0.48
N ILE A 456 15.14 -20.27 -0.79
CA ILE A 456 15.57 -18.93 -1.17
C ILE A 456 14.67 -17.85 -0.55
N ASN A 457 13.35 -18.10 -0.46
CA ASN A 457 12.43 -17.18 0.20
C ASN A 457 12.72 -17.07 1.70
N ASP A 458 13.04 -18.17 2.38
CA ASP A 458 13.41 -18.17 3.79
C ASP A 458 14.67 -17.31 4.02
N ILE A 459 15.66 -17.38 3.12
CA ILE A 459 16.86 -16.51 3.18
C ILE A 459 16.49 -15.03 3.00
N ILE A 460 15.55 -14.70 2.09
CA ILE A 460 15.06 -13.34 1.88
C ILE A 460 14.36 -12.82 3.14
N GLU A 461 13.44 -13.60 3.71
CA GLU A 461 12.69 -13.24 4.91
C GLU A 461 13.60 -13.10 6.14
N GLU A 462 14.52 -14.04 6.36
CA GLU A 462 15.51 -13.96 7.42
C GLU A 462 16.40 -12.72 7.27
N THR A 463 16.85 -12.42 6.04
CA THR A 463 17.67 -11.24 5.76
C THR A 463 16.90 -9.95 6.04
N ALA A 464 15.64 -9.85 5.59
CA ALA A 464 14.79 -8.70 5.84
C ALA A 464 14.51 -8.52 7.35
N GLN A 465 14.24 -9.63 8.05
CA GLN A 465 13.98 -9.64 9.49
C GLN A 465 15.19 -9.14 10.28
N ARG A 466 16.38 -9.71 10.07
CA ARG A 466 17.58 -9.33 10.83
C ARG A 466 17.98 -7.88 10.59
N ARG A 467 17.81 -7.39 9.36
CA ARG A 467 17.99 -5.98 9.03
C ARG A 467 16.98 -5.11 9.77
N SER A 468 15.72 -5.54 9.88
CA SER A 468 14.70 -4.84 10.68
C SER A 468 15.09 -4.77 12.16
N GLU A 469 15.47 -5.90 12.75
CA GLU A 469 15.85 -6.00 14.16
C GLU A 469 17.00 -5.04 14.49
N PHE A 470 18.01 -4.99 13.62
CA PHE A 470 19.12 -4.05 13.75
C PHE A 470 18.68 -2.58 13.72
N LEU A 471 17.74 -2.20 12.85
CA LEU A 471 17.27 -0.82 12.78
C LEU A 471 16.73 -0.35 14.13
N PHE A 472 16.00 -1.20 14.86
CA PHE A 472 15.35 -0.85 16.13
C PHE A 472 16.16 -1.26 17.38
N GLN A 473 17.31 -1.91 17.22
CA GLN A 473 18.10 -2.47 18.32
C GLN A 473 18.46 -1.40 19.38
N GLY A 474 18.23 -1.70 20.65
CA GLY A 474 18.64 -0.83 21.77
C GLY A 474 17.85 0.47 21.92
N LEU A 475 16.75 0.66 21.17
CA LEU A 475 15.82 1.77 21.42
C LEU A 475 15.01 1.52 22.70
N PRO A 476 14.87 2.51 23.59
CA PRO A 476 14.00 2.41 24.76
C PRO A 476 12.55 2.11 24.39
N ALA A 477 11.89 1.24 25.16
CA ALA A 477 10.54 0.76 24.82
C ALA A 477 9.48 1.88 24.83
N ASP A 478 9.60 2.84 25.75
CA ASP A 478 8.77 4.03 25.89
C ASP A 478 8.93 4.99 24.70
N GLN A 479 10.18 5.22 24.27
CA GLN A 479 10.45 6.01 23.06
C GLN A 479 9.87 5.35 21.82
N LEU A 480 9.97 4.01 21.73
CA LEU A 480 9.43 3.25 20.61
C LEU A 480 7.89 3.30 20.61
N ASP A 481 7.23 3.20 21.76
CA ASP A 481 5.76 3.34 21.86
C ASP A 481 5.31 4.74 21.44
N SER A 482 5.96 5.78 21.95
CA SER A 482 5.69 7.18 21.58
C SER A 482 5.89 7.40 20.08
N PHE A 483 6.97 6.88 19.51
CA PHE A 483 7.23 6.89 18.06
C PHE A 483 6.11 6.21 17.27
N MET A 484 5.68 5.02 17.68
CA MET A 484 4.64 4.27 16.97
C MET A 484 3.29 4.98 17.02
N THR A 485 2.90 5.52 18.19
CA THR A 485 1.66 6.29 18.31
C THR A 485 1.70 7.54 17.43
N ALA A 486 2.80 8.29 17.44
CA ALA A 486 2.96 9.45 16.57
C ALA A 486 2.90 9.06 15.08
N PHE A 487 3.55 7.95 14.70
CA PHE A 487 3.52 7.44 13.33
C PHE A 487 2.12 6.99 12.88
N GLU A 488 1.34 6.35 13.75
CA GLU A 488 -0.06 6.00 13.46
C GLU A 488 -0.92 7.23 13.22
N THR A 489 -0.75 8.29 14.02
CA THR A 489 -1.41 9.59 13.78
C THR A 489 -0.99 10.20 12.45
N LEU A 490 0.31 10.19 12.11
CA LEU A 490 0.80 10.66 10.80
C LEU A 490 0.17 9.87 9.63
N ALA A 491 0.09 8.54 9.76
CA ALA A 491 -0.49 7.66 8.74
C ALA A 491 -1.97 7.98 8.50
N HIS A 492 -2.74 8.13 9.58
CA HIS A 492 -4.14 8.52 9.51
C HIS A 492 -4.32 9.92 8.88
N ASN A 493 -3.51 10.90 9.30
CA ASN A 493 -3.59 12.25 8.76
C ASN A 493 -3.23 12.29 7.26
N ALA A 494 -2.30 11.44 6.80
CA ALA A 494 -1.97 11.33 5.38
C ALA A 494 -3.13 10.75 4.55
N GLU A 495 -3.84 9.75 5.08
CA GLU A 495 -5.06 9.19 4.48
C GLU A 495 -6.15 10.26 4.33
N VAL A 496 -6.42 11.02 5.40
CA VAL A 496 -7.37 12.14 5.37
C VAL A 496 -6.96 13.20 4.36
N GLN A 497 -5.67 13.57 4.34
CA GLN A 497 -5.14 14.56 3.42
C GLN A 497 -5.30 14.13 1.96
N VAL A 498 -5.01 12.87 1.59
CA VAL A 498 -5.19 12.40 0.21
C VAL A 498 -6.66 12.31 -0.20
N ALA A 499 -7.55 11.87 0.70
CA ALA A 499 -8.99 11.84 0.43
C ALA A 499 -9.54 13.25 0.12
N ARG A 500 -9.15 14.25 0.94
CA ARG A 500 -9.52 15.65 0.72
C ARG A 500 -8.97 16.19 -0.61
N GLU A 501 -7.70 15.90 -0.91
CA GLU A 501 -7.07 16.38 -2.14
C GLU A 501 -7.72 15.81 -3.40
N ARG A 502 -8.13 14.53 -3.38
CA ARG A 502 -8.90 13.91 -4.46
C ARG A 502 -10.29 14.54 -4.61
N ALA A 503 -11.00 14.75 -3.50
CA ALA A 503 -12.32 15.38 -3.54
C ALA A 503 -12.27 16.81 -4.14
N ILE A 504 -11.27 17.62 -3.76
CA ILE A 504 -11.06 18.95 -4.36
C ILE A 504 -10.76 18.82 -5.86
N GLN A 505 -9.91 17.89 -6.26
CA GLN A 505 -9.57 17.68 -7.67
C GLN A 505 -10.77 17.21 -8.51
N GLU A 506 -11.69 16.43 -7.94
CA GLU A 506 -12.95 16.06 -8.59
C GLU A 506 -13.90 17.26 -8.73
N MET A 507 -13.98 18.12 -7.72
CA MET A 507 -14.75 19.36 -7.80
C MET A 507 -14.22 20.32 -8.86
N ASP A 508 -12.90 20.44 -9.01
CA ASP A 508 -12.26 21.31 -10.02
C ASP A 508 -12.43 20.79 -11.47
N ARG A 509 -12.88 19.54 -11.65
CA ARG A 509 -13.11 18.91 -12.96
C ARG A 509 -14.57 19.01 -13.43
N ASN A 510 -15.49 19.26 -12.52
CA ASN A 510 -16.92 19.48 -12.78
C ASN A 510 -17.20 20.97 -12.96
#